data_AF-A0A924BJQ6-F1
#
_entry.id   AF-A0A924BJQ6-F1
#
_cell.length_a   1.000
_cell.length_b   1.000
_cell.length_c   1.000
_cell.angle_alpha   90.00
_cell.angle_beta   90.00
_cell.angle_gamma   90.00
#
_symmetry.space_group_name_H-M   'P 1'
#
loop_
_entity.id
_entity.type
_entity.pdbx_description
1 polymer ?
#
loop_
_entity_poly.entity_id
_entity_poly.type
_entity_poly.pdbx_seq_one_letter_code
_entity_poly.pdbx_strand_id
1 'polypeptide(L)'
;LMTEVGLGIGGGYGRGALRINDVTVDYYSATRATIGFQVGAQQYAHALFFMTEEALANFRRGNGWAAGADVRYATPEQGATLGTDTTELDPVIGLIFGQQGLIAGATLSGVKYSRIIP
;
A
#
# COMPACT_ATOMS: atom_id res chain seq x y z
N LEU A 1 0.49 9.90 4.55
CA LEU A 1 1.13 9.29 5.73
C LEU A 1 0.20 8.21 6.26
N MET A 2 0.73 7.02 6.54
CA MET A 2 0.04 5.93 7.22
C MET A 2 0.51 5.86 8.66
N THR A 3 -0.42 5.68 9.59
CA THR A 3 -0.13 5.39 10.99
C THR A 3 -0.74 4.05 11.34
N GLU A 4 0.05 3.15 11.88
CA GLU A 4 -0.35 1.79 12.24
C GLU A 4 -0.02 1.53 13.71
N VAL A 5 -0.95 0.85 14.39
CA VAL A 5 -0.81 0.41 15.78
C VAL A 5 -1.36 -1.01 15.86
N GLY A 6 -0.70 -1.87 16.64
CA GLY A 6 -1.16 -3.25 16.83
C GLY A 6 -0.78 -3.85 18.17
N LEU A 7 -1.70 -4.63 18.75
CA LEU A 7 -1.51 -5.53 19.90
C LEU A 7 -2.35 -6.79 19.64
N GLY A 8 -1.83 -7.74 18.86
CA GLY A 8 -2.58 -8.93 18.40
C GLY A 8 -3.55 -8.65 17.23
N ILE A 9 -4.34 -7.59 17.34
CA ILE A 9 -5.10 -7.01 16.23
C ILE A 9 -4.61 -5.58 16.06
N GLY A 10 -4.40 -5.18 14.81
CA GLY A 10 -3.90 -3.87 14.46
C GLY A 10 -4.71 -3.22 13.37
N GLY A 11 -4.61 -1.90 13.37
CA GLY A 11 -5.27 -1.05 12.40
C GLY A 11 -4.33 0.06 11.98
N GLY A 12 -4.50 0.52 10.75
CA GLY A 12 -3.83 1.71 10.28
C GLY A 12 -4.73 2.57 9.42
N TYR A 13 -4.46 3.86 9.43
CA TYR A 13 -5.22 4.83 8.64
C TYR A 13 -4.32 5.91 8.09
N GLY A 14 -4.73 6.46 6.94
CA GLY A 14 -4.04 7.54 6.29
C GLY A 14 -4.73 7.95 5.01
N ARG A 15 -4.22 9.04 4.42
CA ARG A 15 -4.82 9.68 3.25
C ARG A 15 -3.74 9.99 2.23
N GLY A 16 -4.15 10.02 0.97
CA GLY A 16 -3.30 10.33 -0.16
C GLY A 16 -4.10 10.94 -1.31
N ALA A 17 -3.37 11.44 -2.29
CA ALA A 17 -3.90 11.96 -3.54
C ALA A 17 -3.52 11.00 -4.68
N LEU A 18 -4.47 10.74 -5.58
CA LEU A 18 -4.19 10.13 -6.87
C LEU A 18 -3.76 11.25 -7.82
N ARG A 19 -2.59 11.08 -8.42
CA ARG A 19 -2.03 12.02 -9.39
C ARG A 19 -1.87 11.33 -10.74
N ILE A 20 -2.30 12.00 -11.80
CA ILE A 20 -2.14 11.57 -13.19
C ILE A 20 -1.51 12.74 -13.94
N ASN A 21 -0.40 12.51 -14.64
CA ASN A 21 0.34 13.56 -15.35
C ASN A 21 0.64 14.77 -14.45
N ASP A 22 1.09 14.51 -13.22
CA ASP A 22 1.43 15.50 -12.20
C ASP A 22 0.24 16.33 -11.64
N VAL A 23 -0.98 16.10 -12.14
CA VAL A 23 -2.22 16.73 -11.68
C VAL A 23 -2.94 15.84 -10.66
N THR A 24 -3.35 16.41 -9.53
CA THR A 24 -4.20 15.72 -8.55
C THR A 24 -5.62 15.59 -9.09
N VAL A 25 -6.07 14.36 -9.31
CA VAL A 25 -7.39 14.06 -9.87
C VAL A 25 -8.40 13.63 -8.81
N ASP A 26 -7.94 12.99 -7.73
CA ASP A 26 -8.79 12.37 -6.73
C ASP A 26 -8.07 12.25 -5.37
N TYR A 27 -8.83 12.16 -4.28
CA TYR A 27 -8.31 11.86 -2.95
C TYR A 27 -8.80 10.51 -2.47
N TYR A 28 -7.94 9.78 -1.76
CA TYR A 28 -8.24 8.46 -1.22
C TYR A 28 -7.83 8.37 0.25
N SER A 29 -8.62 7.63 1.03
CA SER A 29 -8.26 7.16 2.35
C SER A 29 -7.81 5.70 2.28
N ALA A 30 -6.67 5.38 2.87
CA ALA A 30 -6.18 4.03 3.04
C ALA A 30 -6.48 3.57 4.47
N THR A 31 -7.17 2.43 4.59
CA THR A 31 -7.44 1.77 5.88
C THR A 31 -6.77 0.41 5.85
N ARG A 32 -5.82 0.18 6.74
CA ARG A 32 -5.09 -1.07 6.89
C ARG A 32 -5.68 -1.84 8.06
N ALA A 33 -5.90 -3.14 7.86
CA ALA A 33 -6.26 -4.05 8.94
C ALA A 33 -5.20 -5.14 9.01
N THR A 34 -4.75 -5.43 10.22
CA THR A 34 -3.72 -6.43 10.49
C THR A 34 -4.17 -7.37 11.60
N ILE A 35 -3.93 -8.67 11.40
CA ILE A 35 -4.20 -9.71 12.40
C ILE A 35 -2.93 -10.54 12.55
N GLY A 36 -2.49 -10.75 13.79
CA GLY A 36 -1.31 -11.54 14.09
C GLY A 36 -0.63 -11.14 15.39
N PHE A 37 0.38 -11.90 15.80
CA PHE A 37 1.15 -11.57 17.01
C PHE A 37 2.10 -10.41 16.72
N GLN A 38 1.56 -9.19 16.78
CA GLN A 38 2.31 -7.94 16.67
C GLN A 38 2.10 -7.06 17.89
N VAL A 39 3.13 -6.31 18.22
CA VAL A 39 3.11 -5.27 19.24
C VAL A 39 3.88 -4.06 18.73
N GLY A 40 3.25 -2.89 18.81
CA GLY A 40 3.93 -1.61 18.59
C GLY A 40 3.12 -0.61 17.79
N ALA A 41 3.84 0.40 17.32
CA ALA A 41 3.29 1.44 16.47
C ALA A 41 4.37 1.89 15.47
N GLN A 42 3.94 2.10 14.23
CA GLN A 42 4.81 2.64 13.18
C GLN A 42 4.06 3.66 12.33
N GLN A 43 4.82 4.56 11.75
CA GLN A 43 4.37 5.50 10.74
C GLN A 43 5.22 5.33 9.49
N TYR A 44 4.59 5.39 8.33
CA TYR A 44 5.31 5.31 7.07
C TYR A 44 4.57 6.08 5.97
N ALA A 45 5.27 6.43 4.92
CA ALA A 45 4.67 6.87 3.68
C ALA A 45 4.62 5.68 2.70
N HIS A 46 3.58 5.64 1.88
CA HIS A 46 3.52 4.73 0.74
C HIS A 46 3.16 5.49 -0.54
N ALA A 47 3.55 4.94 -1.68
CA ALA A 47 3.13 5.37 -3.00
C ALA A 47 2.80 4.13 -3.84
N LEU A 48 1.71 4.21 -4.60
CA LEU A 48 1.36 3.21 -5.62
C LEU A 48 1.62 3.83 -6.98
N PHE A 49 2.43 3.14 -7.80
CA PHE A 49 2.68 3.51 -9.17
C PHE A 49 1.95 2.52 -10.08
N PHE A 50 1.03 3.04 -10.89
CA PHE A 50 0.31 2.25 -11.88
C PHE A 50 1.10 2.31 -13.18
N MET A 51 1.64 1.17 -13.60
CA MET A 51 2.48 1.07 -14.80
C MET A 51 1.65 0.88 -16.08
N THR A 52 0.37 0.51 -15.93
CA THR A 52 -0.57 0.37 -17.04
C THR A 52 -1.85 1.17 -16.81
N GLU A 53 -2.45 1.64 -17.91
CA GLU A 53 -3.74 2.34 -17.87
C GLU A 53 -4.86 1.45 -17.34
N GLU A 54 -4.81 0.16 -17.66
CA GLU A 54 -5.76 -0.84 -17.18
C GLU A 54 -5.73 -0.95 -15.65
N ALA A 55 -4.53 -1.03 -15.06
CA ALA A 55 -4.38 -1.12 -13.61
C ALA A 55 -4.90 0.13 -12.89
N LEU A 56 -4.62 1.31 -13.46
CA LEU A 56 -5.16 2.58 -12.97
C LEU A 56 -6.69 2.61 -13.08
N ALA A 57 -7.24 2.19 -14.21
CA ALA A 57 -8.68 2.17 -14.44
C ALA A 57 -9.38 1.19 -13.50
N ASN A 58 -8.80 0.01 -13.29
CA ASN A 58 -9.30 -1.00 -12.35
C ASN A 58 -9.25 -0.50 -10.91
N PHE A 59 -8.17 0.16 -10.49
CA PHE A 59 -8.07 0.78 -9.16
C PHE A 59 -9.16 1.84 -8.94
N ARG A 60 -9.40 2.70 -9.94
CA ARG A 60 -10.41 3.76 -9.85
C ARG A 60 -11.85 3.23 -9.87
N ARG A 61 -12.10 2.14 -10.61
CA ARG A 61 -13.42 1.48 -10.69
C ARG A 61 -13.68 0.51 -9.53
N GLY A 62 -12.64 -0.03 -8.92
CA GLY A 62 -12.74 -1.05 -7.88
C GLY A 62 -13.38 -0.53 -6.59
N ASN A 63 -14.05 -1.41 -5.86
CA ASN A 63 -14.69 -1.13 -4.57
C ASN A 63 -13.67 -0.96 -3.40
N GLY A 64 -12.43 -0.62 -3.74
CA GLY A 64 -11.44 -0.13 -2.82
C GLY A 64 -10.65 -1.17 -2.04
N TRP A 65 -10.69 -2.46 -2.35
CA TRP A 65 -9.86 -3.46 -1.63
C TRP A 65 -8.64 -3.86 -2.44
N ALA A 66 -7.44 -3.62 -1.90
CA ALA A 66 -6.21 -4.25 -2.34
C ALA A 66 -5.83 -5.30 -1.29
N ALA A 67 -6.28 -6.54 -1.50
CA ALA A 67 -5.72 -7.68 -0.78
C ALA A 67 -4.31 -7.90 -1.33
N GLY A 68 -3.32 -8.15 -0.47
CA GLY A 68 -1.90 -8.26 -0.83
C GLY A 68 -1.52 -9.42 -1.76
N ALA A 69 -2.46 -9.96 -2.55
CA ALA A 69 -2.23 -10.99 -3.54
C ALA A 69 -1.69 -10.44 -4.87
N ASP A 70 -2.05 -9.21 -5.26
CA ASP A 70 -1.73 -8.65 -6.58
C ASP A 70 -0.73 -7.46 -6.56
N VAL A 71 -0.22 -7.09 -5.39
CA VAL A 71 0.71 -5.94 -5.24
C VAL A 71 2.08 -6.43 -4.82
N ARG A 72 3.05 -6.33 -5.74
CA ARG A 72 4.46 -6.57 -5.44
C ARG A 72 5.03 -5.35 -4.71
N TYR A 73 5.51 -5.56 -3.48
CA TYR A 73 6.17 -4.52 -2.68
C TYR A 73 7.67 -4.59 -2.92
N ALA A 74 8.27 -3.51 -3.43
CA ALA A 74 9.73 -3.39 -3.52
C ALA A 74 10.25 -2.69 -2.25
N THR A 75 11.16 -3.34 -1.51
CA THR A 75 11.85 -2.69 -0.39
C THR A 75 13.25 -2.24 -0.82
N PRO A 76 13.75 -1.09 -0.33
CA PRO A 76 15.09 -0.59 -0.68
C PRO A 76 16.23 -1.55 -0.30
N GLU A 77 16.01 -2.38 0.73
CA GLU A 77 17.01 -3.28 1.32
C GLU A 77 17.18 -4.59 0.53
N GLN A 78 16.20 -4.98 -0.28
CA GLN A 78 16.21 -6.24 -1.05
C GLN A 78 16.79 -6.13 -2.46
N GLY A 79 17.41 -4.99 -2.83
CA GLY A 79 18.30 -4.88 -3.98
C GLY A 79 17.85 -5.69 -5.22
N ALA A 80 16.77 -5.27 -5.87
CA ALA A 80 16.39 -5.70 -7.22
C ALA A 80 16.56 -7.21 -7.52
N THR A 81 16.22 -8.11 -6.61
CA THR A 81 15.92 -9.50 -7.00
C THR A 81 14.49 -9.52 -7.54
N LEU A 82 14.33 -8.95 -8.73
CA LEU A 82 13.24 -9.30 -9.63
C LEU A 82 13.22 -10.82 -9.67
N GLY A 83 12.17 -11.39 -9.08
CA GLY A 83 11.96 -12.83 -9.03
C GLY A 83 12.15 -13.43 -10.42
N THR A 84 12.55 -14.69 -10.44
CA THR A 84 13.00 -15.48 -11.58
C THR A 84 11.91 -15.77 -12.64
N ASP A 85 11.07 -14.80 -12.95
CA ASP A 85 9.99 -14.79 -13.96
C ASP A 85 10.07 -13.48 -14.80
N THR A 86 11.29 -13.16 -15.25
CA THR A 86 11.66 -11.89 -15.91
C THR A 86 11.08 -11.75 -17.33
N THR A 87 9.77 -11.61 -17.46
CA THR A 87 9.15 -11.14 -18.74
C THR A 87 7.92 -10.25 -18.55
N GLU A 88 7.24 -10.25 -17.39
CA GLU A 88 6.12 -9.33 -17.14
C GLU A 88 6.50 -8.21 -16.16
N LEU A 89 6.39 -6.96 -16.62
CA LEU A 89 6.40 -5.78 -15.76
C LEU A 89 5.15 -5.80 -14.88
N ASP A 90 5.29 -5.60 -13.56
CA ASP A 90 4.11 -5.54 -12.69
C ASP A 90 3.19 -4.38 -13.06
N PRO A 91 1.87 -4.60 -13.16
CA PRO A 91 0.92 -3.54 -13.48
C PRO A 91 0.82 -2.46 -12.39
N VAL A 92 1.16 -2.80 -11.14
CA VAL A 92 1.16 -1.88 -9.99
C VAL A 92 2.41 -2.11 -9.13
N ILE A 93 3.18 -1.05 -8.88
CA ILE A 93 4.37 -1.08 -8.01
C ILE A 93 4.06 -0.31 -6.73
N GLY A 94 4.18 -0.97 -5.58
CA GLY A 94 4.08 -0.33 -4.27
C GLY A 94 5.44 0.04 -3.68
N LEU A 95 5.62 1.31 -3.31
CA LEU A 95 6.80 1.81 -2.61
C LEU A 95 6.42 2.25 -1.19
N ILE A 96 7.20 1.81 -0.20
CA ILE A 96 7.08 2.26 1.21
C ILE A 96 8.37 2.97 1.60
N PHE A 97 8.27 4.12 2.26
CA PHE A 97 9.43 4.94 2.63
C PHE A 97 9.16 5.78 3.89
N GLY A 98 10.23 6.37 4.44
CA GLY A 98 10.15 7.27 5.60
C GLY A 98 9.59 6.59 6.85
N GLN A 99 9.91 5.31 7.04
CA GLN A 99 9.44 4.51 8.16
C GLN A 99 9.97 5.06 9.48
N GLN A 100 9.10 5.19 10.47
CA GLN A 100 9.41 5.62 11.83
C GLN A 100 8.61 4.79 12.82
N GLY A 101 9.21 4.51 13.98
CA GLY A 101 8.62 3.62 14.98
C GLY A 101 9.03 2.16 14.76
N LEU A 102 8.43 1.27 15.55
CA LEU A 102 8.77 -0.15 15.56
C LEU A 102 7.48 -0.95 15.77
N ILE A 103 7.22 -1.86 14.83
CA ILE A 103 6.25 -2.95 15.00
C ILE A 103 7.05 -4.25 14.91
N ALA A 104 7.03 -5.03 15.98
CA ALA A 104 7.63 -6.35 16.02
C ALA A 104 6.53 -7.41 15.97
N GLY A 105 6.68 -8.41 15.10
CA GLY A 105 5.72 -9.51 15.01
C GLY A 105 5.57 -10.12 13.63
N ALA A 106 4.73 -11.16 13.56
CA ALA A 106 4.29 -11.76 12.32
C ALA A 106 2.81 -11.45 12.11
N THR A 107 2.47 -10.82 10.98
CA THR A 107 1.11 -10.34 10.70
C THR A 107 0.68 -10.66 9.28
N LEU A 108 -0.61 -10.94 9.13
CA LEU A 108 -1.28 -10.85 7.85
C LEU A 108 -1.94 -9.47 7.76
N SER A 109 -1.80 -8.81 6.60
CA SER A 109 -2.28 -7.44 6.39
C SER A 109 -3.09 -7.28 5.12
N GLY A 110 -4.10 -6.43 5.16
CA GLY A 110 -4.85 -5.96 3.99
C GLY A 110 -5.04 -4.45 4.03
N VAL A 111 -5.10 -3.79 2.87
CA VAL A 111 -5.34 -2.34 2.78
C VAL A 111 -6.54 -2.06 1.89
N LYS A 112 -7.47 -1.27 2.40
CA LYS A 112 -8.62 -0.75 1.67
C LYS A 112 -8.39 0.72 1.30
N TYR A 113 -8.37 1.03 0.02
CA TYR A 113 -8.34 2.38 -0.54
C TYR A 113 -9.76 2.83 -0.90
N SER A 114 -10.32 3.78 -0.14
CA SER A 114 -11.65 4.34 -0.42
C SER A 114 -11.53 5.76 -0.97
N ARG A 115 -12.21 6.05 -2.08
CA ARG A 115 -12.25 7.41 -2.66
C ARG A 115 -12.97 8.35 -1.68
N ILE A 116 -12.41 9.53 -1.47
CA ILE A 116 -13.00 10.57 -0.63
C ILE A 116 -13.87 11.44 -1.54
N ILE A 117 -15.19 11.40 -1.33
CA ILE A 117 -16.15 12.27 -2.01
C ILE A 117 -16.44 13.43 -1.04
N PRO A 118 -16.14 14.69 -1.41
CA PRO A 118 -16.39 15.86 -0.57
C PRO A 118 -17.88 16.20 -0.45
#